data_AF-A0A6N9P6L9-F1
#
_entry.id   AF-A0A6N9P6L9-F1
#
_cell.length_a   1.000
_cell.length_b   1.000
_cell.length_c   1.000
_cell.angle_alpha   90.00
_cell.angle_beta   90.00
_cell.angle_gamma   90.00
#
_symmetry.space_group_name_H-M   'P 1'
#
loop_
_entity.id
_entity.type
_entity.pdbx_description
1 polymer ?
#
loop_
_entity_poly.entity_id
_entity_poly.type
_entity_poly.pdbx_seq_one_letter_code
_entity_poly.pdbx_strand_id
1 'polypeptide(L)'
;MKRNAIITIDETTAQVTKAFQRQARIFGSDEYKMWKAYREDFPGAKMVTKTIKRNANKRTYRNLTYVNKGRYITVNSPELLEEFENTKAAARAQENPYRAVLAWFLEKFPNYDDYKKFFEDKTAESSAAEGDETNNRVIGLAS
;
A
#
# COMPACT_ATOMS: atom_id res chain seq x y z
N MET A 1 13.85 -4.26 -14.07
CA MET A 1 13.62 -2.85 -14.50
C MET A 1 12.18 -2.70 -14.98
N LYS A 2 11.41 -1.75 -14.44
CA LYS A 2 10.07 -1.44 -14.98
C LYS A 2 10.26 -0.64 -16.27
N ARG A 3 9.72 -1.12 -17.39
CA ARG A 3 9.73 -0.36 -18.65
C ARG A 3 8.66 0.72 -18.57
N ASN A 4 9.08 1.98 -18.66
CA ASN A 4 8.21 3.15 -18.81
C ASN A 4 7.75 3.23 -20.29
N ALA A 5 6.95 2.25 -20.71
CA ALA A 5 6.51 2.11 -22.09
C ALA A 5 5.14 2.79 -22.32
N ILE A 6 5.01 3.43 -23.47
CA ILE A 6 3.74 3.89 -24.04
C ILE A 6 3.16 2.70 -24.82
N ILE A 7 1.89 2.36 -24.58
CA ILE A 7 1.18 1.29 -25.28
C ILE A 7 0.06 1.96 -26.09
N THR A 8 0.12 1.89 -27.41
CA THR A 8 -0.96 2.38 -28.27
C THR A 8 -2.17 1.46 -28.15
N ILE A 9 -3.35 2.03 -27.85
CA ILE A 9 -4.62 1.28 -27.83
C ILE A 9 -5.34 1.48 -29.16
N ASP A 10 -5.44 2.74 -29.58
CA ASP A 10 -6.12 3.21 -30.78
C ASP A 10 -5.41 4.49 -31.30
N GLU A 11 -5.85 5.00 -32.45
CA GLU A 11 -5.27 6.19 -33.07
C GLU A 11 -5.36 7.45 -32.19
N THR A 12 -6.27 7.46 -31.21
CA THR A 12 -6.52 8.62 -30.35
C THR A 12 -6.14 8.42 -28.88
N THR A 13 -5.84 7.20 -28.43
CA THR A 13 -5.43 6.96 -27.05
C THR A 13 -4.22 6.06 -26.89
N ALA A 14 -3.39 6.45 -25.92
CA ALA A 14 -2.19 5.75 -25.54
C ALA A 14 -2.23 5.44 -24.04
N GLN A 15 -1.98 4.18 -23.69
CA GLN A 15 -1.91 3.72 -22.33
C GLN A 15 -0.52 3.92 -21.73
N VAL A 16 -0.47 4.53 -20.55
CA VAL A 16 0.77 4.75 -19.80
C VAL A 16 0.61 4.35 -18.33
N THR A 17 1.73 4.24 -17.61
CA THR A 17 1.70 4.05 -16.16
C THR A 17 1.43 5.36 -15.43
N LYS A 18 0.94 5.30 -14.18
CA LYS A 18 0.71 6.52 -13.36
C LYS A 18 2.01 7.29 -13.09
N ALA A 19 3.14 6.58 -12.96
CA ALA A 19 4.45 7.21 -12.80
C ALA A 19 4.86 7.97 -14.07
N PHE A 20 4.71 7.33 -15.23
CA PHE A 20 4.97 7.96 -16.52
C PHE A 20 4.12 9.22 -16.71
N GLN A 21 2.80 9.14 -16.47
CA GLN A 21 1.91 10.30 -16.59
C GLN A 21 2.33 11.46 -15.69
N ARG A 22 2.78 11.17 -14.46
CA ARG A 22 3.27 12.21 -13.53
C ARG A 22 4.56 12.85 -14.05
N GLN A 23 5.49 12.04 -14.53
CA GLN A 23 6.78 12.51 -14.99
C GLN A 23 6.67 13.26 -16.32
N ALA A 24 5.82 12.82 -17.24
CA ALA A 24 5.54 13.48 -18.51
C ALA A 24 4.93 14.90 -18.37
N ARG A 25 4.44 15.28 -17.19
CA ARG A 25 4.02 16.66 -16.90
C ARG A 25 5.19 17.58 -16.56
N ILE A 26 6.35 17.01 -16.21
CA ILE A 26 7.55 17.76 -15.87
C ILE A 26 8.33 17.99 -17.17
N PHE A 27 8.45 19.27 -17.55
CA PHE A 27 9.18 19.67 -18.74
C PHE A 27 10.65 19.22 -18.66
N GLY A 28 11.17 18.69 -19.77
CA GLY A 28 12.56 18.22 -19.85
C GLY A 28 12.82 16.82 -19.28
N SER A 29 11.84 16.19 -18.62
CA SER A 29 11.94 14.78 -18.24
C SER A 29 12.00 13.87 -19.48
N ASP A 30 12.54 12.67 -19.31
CA ASP A 30 12.64 11.72 -20.42
C ASP A 30 11.25 11.24 -20.87
N GLU A 31 10.31 11.08 -19.94
CA GLU A 31 8.91 10.75 -20.22
C GLU A 31 8.20 11.87 -20.97
N TYR A 32 8.52 13.14 -20.69
CA TYR A 32 8.01 14.26 -21.46
C TYR A 32 8.51 14.22 -22.91
N LYS A 33 9.82 13.97 -23.12
CA LYS A 33 10.41 13.85 -24.46
C LYS A 33 9.80 12.68 -25.22
N MET A 34 9.64 11.52 -24.57
CA MET A 34 8.99 10.35 -25.16
C MET A 34 7.54 10.63 -25.55
N TRP A 35 6.78 11.31 -24.69
CA TRP A 35 5.40 11.69 -25.00
C TRP A 35 5.31 12.71 -26.13
N LYS A 36 6.26 13.66 -26.19
CA LYS A 36 6.34 14.64 -27.28
C LYS A 36 6.58 13.94 -28.61
N ALA A 37 7.58 13.05 -28.69
CA ALA A 37 7.88 12.27 -29.89
C ALA A 37 6.67 11.42 -30.33
N TYR A 38 6.00 10.76 -29.37
CA TYR A 38 4.79 9.99 -29.66
C TYR A 38 3.66 10.83 -30.28
N ARG A 39 3.52 12.10 -29.88
CA ARG A 39 2.52 13.01 -30.44
C ARG A 39 2.89 13.58 -31.80
N GLU A 40 4.13 13.45 -32.26
CA GLU A 40 4.51 13.82 -33.63
C GLU A 40 3.85 12.86 -34.62
N ASP A 41 3.87 11.55 -34.31
CA ASP A 41 3.19 10.52 -35.10
C ASP A 41 1.67 10.53 -34.87
N PHE A 42 1.22 10.85 -33.65
CA PHE A 42 -0.20 10.86 -33.26
C PHE A 42 -0.63 12.19 -32.61
N PRO A 43 -0.89 13.26 -33.40
CA PRO A 43 -1.16 14.61 -32.87
C PRO A 43 -2.34 14.70 -31.90
N GLY A 44 -3.36 13.88 -32.13
CA GLY A 44 -4.60 13.81 -31.34
C GLY A 44 -4.53 12.86 -30.14
N ALA A 45 -3.42 12.16 -29.92
CA ALA A 45 -3.36 11.12 -28.89
C ALA A 45 -3.50 11.69 -27.47
N LYS A 46 -4.30 11.00 -26.65
CA LYS A 46 -4.52 11.28 -25.22
C LYS A 46 -3.86 10.20 -24.36
N MET A 47 -3.16 10.63 -23.31
CA MET A 47 -2.62 9.73 -22.29
C MET A 47 -3.73 9.21 -21.38
N VAL A 48 -3.90 7.89 -21.35
CA VAL A 48 -4.79 7.18 -20.43
C VAL A 48 -3.95 6.33 -19.48
N THR A 49 -4.20 6.46 -18.18
CA THR A 49 -3.46 5.67 -17.19
C THR A 49 -4.06 4.28 -17.08
N LYS A 50 -3.21 3.24 -17.09
CA LYS A 50 -3.71 1.88 -16.87
C LYS A 50 -4.37 1.75 -15.50
N THR A 51 -5.61 1.27 -15.49
CA THR A 51 -6.30 0.90 -14.26
C THR A 51 -5.84 -0.50 -13.86
N ILE A 52 -5.23 -0.61 -12.69
CA ILE A 52 -4.89 -1.91 -12.12
C ILE A 52 -6.18 -2.51 -11.57
N LYS A 53 -6.61 -3.66 -12.09
CA LYS A 53 -7.75 -4.41 -11.55
C LYS A 53 -7.44 -4.76 -10.09
N ARG A 54 -8.15 -4.13 -9.16
CA ARG A 54 -8.09 -4.47 -7.74
C ARG A 54 -9.12 -5.57 -7.47
N ASN A 55 -8.70 -6.63 -6.80
CA ASN A 55 -9.65 -7.60 -6.26
C ASN A 55 -10.26 -7.02 -4.99
N ALA A 56 -11.50 -6.54 -5.07
CA ALA A 56 -12.22 -5.96 -3.93
C ALA A 56 -12.42 -6.97 -2.79
N ASN A 57 -12.53 -8.25 -3.11
CA ASN A 57 -12.70 -9.34 -2.15
C ASN A 57 -11.38 -9.81 -1.54
N LYS A 58 -10.23 -9.26 -1.97
CA LYS A 58 -8.94 -9.62 -1.40
C LYS A 58 -8.88 -9.09 0.03
N ARG A 59 -8.96 -10.00 1.00
CA ARG A 59 -8.74 -9.71 2.41
C ARG A 59 -7.34 -9.12 2.59
N THR A 60 -7.29 -7.89 3.10
CA THR A 60 -6.04 -7.21 3.42
C THR A 60 -5.82 -7.28 4.92
N TYR A 61 -4.65 -7.78 5.31
CA TYR A 61 -4.28 -7.95 6.72
C TYR A 61 -3.58 -6.69 7.24
N ARG A 62 -4.23 -5.52 7.10
CA ARG A 62 -3.73 -4.28 7.69
C ARG A 62 -3.72 -4.44 9.22
N ASN A 63 -2.68 -3.96 9.88
CA ASN A 63 -2.52 -3.99 11.34
C ASN A 63 -2.38 -5.38 11.96
N LEU A 64 -2.07 -6.44 11.21
CA LEU A 64 -1.91 -7.80 11.76
C LEU A 64 -0.47 -8.11 12.24
N THR A 65 0.14 -7.21 13.00
CA THR A 65 1.50 -7.39 13.54
C THR A 65 1.50 -8.22 14.82
N TYR A 66 2.65 -8.75 15.25
CA TYR A 66 2.74 -9.42 16.55
C TYR A 66 2.31 -8.52 17.71
N VAL A 67 2.71 -7.24 17.66
CA VAL A 67 2.34 -6.24 18.66
C VAL A 67 0.83 -6.08 18.73
N ASN A 68 0.17 -5.95 17.57
CA ASN A 68 -1.27 -5.75 17.54
C ASN A 68 -2.06 -7.01 17.91
N LYS A 69 -1.60 -8.19 17.51
CA LYS A 69 -2.16 -9.46 18.00
C LYS A 69 -2.06 -9.55 19.52
N GLY A 70 -0.88 -9.28 20.09
CA GLY A 70 -0.69 -9.26 21.54
C GLY A 70 -1.63 -8.28 22.23
N ARG A 71 -1.71 -7.03 21.76
CA ARG A 71 -2.64 -6.01 22.29
C ARG A 71 -4.10 -6.46 22.24
N TYR A 72 -4.51 -7.08 21.14
CA TYR A 72 -5.87 -7.59 20.99
C TYR A 72 -6.14 -8.73 21.97
N ILE A 73 -5.21 -9.69 22.11
CA ILE A 73 -5.31 -10.82 23.04
C ILE A 73 -5.37 -10.31 24.49
N THR A 74 -4.52 -9.35 24.88
CA THR A 74 -4.52 -8.79 26.24
C THR A 74 -5.88 -8.24 26.65
N VAL A 75 -6.63 -7.63 25.71
CA VAL A 75 -7.93 -7.03 26.02
C VAL A 75 -9.08 -8.03 25.92
N ASN A 76 -9.04 -8.94 24.93
CA ASN A 76 -10.20 -9.80 24.64
C ASN A 76 -10.08 -11.21 25.25
N SER A 77 -8.86 -11.74 25.43
CA SER A 77 -8.61 -13.10 25.90
C SER A 77 -7.22 -13.19 26.57
N PRO A 78 -7.00 -12.53 27.72
CA PRO A 78 -5.69 -12.46 28.36
C PRO A 78 -5.13 -13.84 28.72
N GLU A 79 -5.97 -14.84 28.94
CA GLU A 79 -5.60 -16.24 29.16
C GLU A 79 -4.81 -16.86 27.98
N LEU A 80 -4.99 -16.36 26.76
CA LEU A 80 -4.28 -16.86 25.57
C LEU A 80 -2.91 -16.19 25.36
N LEU A 81 -2.48 -15.26 26.22
CA LEU A 81 -1.19 -14.58 26.08
C LEU A 81 -0.01 -15.55 26.22
N GLU A 82 -0.09 -16.50 27.16
CA GLU A 82 0.95 -17.49 27.35
C GLU A 82 1.05 -18.42 26.13
N GLU A 83 -0.09 -18.91 25.62
CA GLU A 83 -0.15 -19.70 24.38
C GLU A 83 0.41 -18.93 23.18
N PHE A 84 0.15 -17.62 23.09
CA PHE A 84 0.65 -16.77 22.02
C PHE A 84 2.18 -16.66 22.04
N GLU A 85 2.79 -16.45 23.21
CA GLU A 85 4.25 -16.39 23.35
C GLU A 85 4.90 -17.76 23.10
N ASN A 86 4.29 -18.84 23.59
CA ASN A 86 4.74 -20.21 23.30
C ASN A 86 4.70 -20.53 21.80
N THR A 87 3.62 -20.13 21.12
CA THR A 87 3.48 -20.30 19.66
C THR A 87 4.53 -19.48 18.91
N LYS A 88 4.81 -18.24 19.33
CA LYS A 88 5.89 -17.43 18.76
C LYS A 88 7.25 -18.09 18.94
N ALA A 89 7.54 -18.65 20.12
CA ALA A 89 8.79 -19.32 20.41
C ALA A 89 8.96 -20.58 19.55
N ALA A 90 7.94 -21.44 19.47
CA ALA A 90 7.94 -22.65 18.65
C ALA A 90 8.07 -22.34 17.15
N ALA A 91 7.43 -21.26 16.69
CA ALA A 91 7.48 -20.86 15.29
C ALA A 91 8.85 -20.31 14.84
N ARG A 92 9.74 -19.89 15.76
CA ARG A 92 11.07 -19.34 15.41
C ARG A 92 11.93 -20.30 14.59
N ALA A 93 11.78 -21.60 14.80
CA ALA A 93 12.53 -22.63 14.09
C ALA A 93 11.98 -22.94 12.68
N GLN A 94 10.82 -22.37 12.31
CA GLN A 94 10.17 -22.64 11.04
C GLN A 94 10.66 -21.67 9.94
N GLU A 95 10.52 -22.08 8.69
CA GLU A 95 10.86 -21.25 7.52
C GLU A 95 10.02 -19.96 7.47
N ASN A 96 8.77 -20.01 7.94
CA ASN A 96 7.90 -18.84 8.00
C ASN A 96 7.20 -18.69 9.37
N PRO A 97 7.93 -18.17 10.39
CA PRO A 97 7.43 -18.07 11.75
C PRO A 97 6.13 -17.27 11.86
N TYR A 98 6.05 -16.17 11.09
CA TYR A 98 4.89 -15.30 11.10
C TYR A 98 3.62 -15.98 10.57
N ARG A 99 3.74 -16.78 9.51
CA ARG A 99 2.59 -17.52 8.96
C ARG A 99 2.06 -18.56 9.94
N ALA A 100 2.91 -19.22 10.71
CA ALA A 100 2.49 -20.18 11.71
C ALA A 100 1.68 -19.52 12.83
N VAL A 101 2.20 -18.43 13.40
CA VAL A 101 1.50 -17.65 14.43
C VAL A 101 0.24 -16.99 13.86
N LEU A 102 0.22 -16.68 12.56
CA LEU A 102 -0.98 -16.19 11.88
C LEU A 102 -2.06 -17.26 11.76
N ALA A 103 -1.71 -18.48 11.37
CA ALA A 103 -2.68 -19.57 11.31
C ALA A 103 -3.29 -19.83 12.69
N TRP A 104 -2.45 -19.96 13.73
CA TRP A 104 -2.92 -20.11 15.12
C TRP A 104 -3.83 -18.97 15.57
N PHE A 105 -3.46 -17.72 15.27
CA PHE A 105 -4.28 -16.58 15.66
C PHE A 105 -5.67 -16.59 14.99
N LEU A 106 -5.73 -16.95 13.70
CA LEU A 106 -7.00 -17.04 12.96
C LEU A 106 -7.85 -18.25 13.38
N GLU A 107 -7.22 -19.30 13.93
CA GLU A 107 -7.91 -20.44 14.52
C GLU A 107 -8.57 -20.07 15.86
N LYS A 108 -7.86 -19.34 16.73
CA LYS A 108 -8.39 -18.86 18.01
C LYS A 108 -9.40 -17.72 17.85
N PHE A 109 -9.19 -16.86 16.85
CA PHE A 109 -10.05 -15.71 16.55
C PHE A 109 -10.58 -15.80 15.10
N PRO A 110 -11.55 -16.70 14.83
CA PRO A 110 -12.07 -16.91 13.48
C PRO A 110 -12.80 -15.67 12.95
N ASN A 111 -13.44 -14.89 13.83
CA ASN A 111 -14.09 -13.64 13.45
C ASN A 111 -13.09 -12.48 13.38
N TYR A 112 -12.55 -12.26 12.19
CA TYR A 112 -11.57 -11.20 11.95
C TYR A 112 -12.16 -9.80 11.88
N ASP A 113 -13.46 -9.66 11.63
CA ASP A 113 -14.07 -8.34 11.61
C ASP A 113 -14.02 -7.68 12.98
N ASP A 114 -14.04 -8.48 14.07
CA ASP A 114 -13.87 -7.99 15.44
C ASP A 114 -12.45 -7.45 15.67
N TYR A 115 -11.44 -8.17 15.18
CA TYR A 115 -10.06 -7.69 15.19
C TYR A 115 -9.90 -6.38 14.42
N LYS A 116 -10.53 -6.31 13.23
CA LYS A 116 -10.46 -5.14 12.36
C LYS A 116 -11.09 -3.91 13.03
N LYS A 117 -12.29 -4.04 13.59
CA LYS A 117 -12.99 -2.97 14.32
C LYS A 117 -12.17 -2.44 15.50
N PHE A 118 -11.58 -3.33 16.30
CA PHE A 118 -10.74 -2.97 17.46
C PHE A 118 -9.60 -2.00 17.11
N PHE A 119 -9.06 -2.06 15.89
CA PHE A 119 -8.00 -1.16 15.44
C PHE A 119 -8.51 -0.02 14.54
N GLU A 120 -9.68 -0.12 13.94
CA GLU A 120 -10.28 0.99 13.18
C GLU A 120 -10.60 2.18 14.11
N ASP A 121 -11.13 1.92 15.30
CA ASP A 121 -11.46 2.94 16.30
C ASP A 121 -10.21 3.71 16.77
N LYS A 122 -9.07 3.02 16.95
CA LYS A 122 -7.79 3.64 17.35
C LYS A 122 -7.06 4.38 16.23
N THR A 123 -7.36 4.07 14.96
CA THR A 123 -6.67 4.73 13.84
C THR A 123 -7.24 6.15 13.62
N ALA A 124 -8.53 6.35 13.90
CA ALA A 124 -9.19 7.65 13.82
C ALA A 124 -8.52 8.70 14.74
N GLU A 125 -8.12 8.30 15.95
CA GLU A 125 -7.47 9.17 16.94
C GLU A 125 -6.03 9.55 16.55
N SER A 126 -5.27 8.66 15.89
CA SER A 126 -3.90 8.96 15.42
C SER A 126 -3.85 9.78 14.13
N SER A 127 -4.90 9.73 13.30
CA SER A 127 -4.96 10.48 12.04
C SER A 127 -5.30 11.97 12.21
N ALA A 128 -5.72 12.39 13.41
CA ALA A 128 -5.97 13.78 13.74
C ALA A 128 -4.72 14.54 14.20
N ALA A 129 -3.62 13.84 14.53
CA ALA A 129 -2.41 14.44 15.11
C ALA A 129 -1.22 14.60 14.14
N GLU A 130 -1.23 13.96 12.95
CA GLU A 130 -0.13 14.04 11.97
C GLU A 130 -0.55 14.69 10.63
N GLY A 131 -1.40 15.72 10.70
CA GLY A 131 -1.95 16.40 9.52
C GLY A 131 -1.33 17.76 9.18
N ASP A 132 -0.46 18.34 10.01
CA ASP A 132 -0.05 19.74 9.87
C ASP A 132 1.43 20.01 10.21
N GLU A 133 2.38 19.29 9.59
CA GLU A 133 3.80 19.72 9.68
C GLU A 133 4.71 19.28 8.53
N THR A 134 4.20 19.13 7.30
CA THR A 134 5.09 18.91 6.12
C THR A 134 4.74 19.74 4.89
N ASN A 135 4.03 20.86 5.05
CA ASN A 135 3.67 21.75 3.93
C ASN A 135 4.27 23.15 4.02
N ASN A 136 5.46 23.32 4.61
CA ASN A 136 6.23 24.53 4.33
C ASN A 136 7.76 24.35 4.46
N ARG A 137 8.39 23.88 3.38
CA ARG A 137 9.81 24.20 3.14
C ARG A 137 10.17 24.18 1.66
N VAL A 138 9.61 25.14 0.92
CA VAL A 138 10.23 25.68 -0.30
C VAL A 138 10.07 27.19 -0.28
N ILE A 139 10.99 27.92 0.35
CA ILE A 139 11.29 29.33 0.01
C ILE A 139 12.77 29.61 0.31
N GLY A 140 13.53 29.98 -0.74
CA GLY A 140 14.80 30.73 -0.68
C GLY A 140 16.04 29.93 -0.25
N LEU A 141 17.22 30.08 -0.83
CA LEU A 141 17.79 31.25 -1.50
C LEU A 141 18.76 30.79 -2.61
N ALA A 142 18.63 31.43 -3.77
CA ALA A 142 19.74 31.63 -4.68
C ALA A 142 20.63 32.76 -4.14
N SER A 143 21.95 32.58 -4.15
CA SER A 143 23.00 33.52 -4.57
C SER A 143 24.36 32.85 -4.41
#